data_AF-A0A8H4KC32-F1
#
_entry.id   AF-A0A8H4KC32-F1
#
_cell.length_a   1.000
_cell.length_b   1.000
_cell.length_c   1.000
_cell.angle_alpha   90.00
_cell.angle_beta   90.00
_cell.angle_gamma   90.00
#
_symmetry.space_group_name_H-M   'P 1'
#
loop_
_entity.id
_entity.type
_entity.pdbx_description
1 polymer ?
#
loop_
_entity_poly.entity_id
_entity_poly.type
_entity_poly.pdbx_seq_one_letter_code
_entity_poly.pdbx_strand_id
1 'polypeptide(L)'
;MQSQLSLEGLPMEVLGEIGSHMRVQDLREFSLASKRMCEGVARHLFHSVIFAGDKAEVMAKLLDFLSRHERSERLHRMKVVCKSVSVVVIAGADNGYDEAPDVLPSLLLSTIRKFPQPSCIGITTQGLNARQESALSRQLRDMPRWTTVRSIRMDVPQFILKNLGRFCLDQVPLRGFNLIPFSTTASIDTIHTYHRGLKNLRVAYRTPLFEIVNFSTGNLFVDVAKLTELETIVFGSTDHPREILRSRSITSPARLKQIVLMIADALEGSDHLQSISIYFRTNIMSWIRNQASTLWPGSPNRVRLNNHLARATRAVGEKLQNLQQFCLVEVDPDNVIRTIHYGRRVEGSLQISIESPGFNDAFPIGITF
;
A
#
# COMPACT_ATOMS: atom_id res chain seq x y z
N MET A 1 42.69 34.54 0.45
CA MET A 1 42.60 33.07 0.46
C MET A 1 41.13 32.70 0.45
N GLN A 2 40.59 32.32 -0.71
CA GLN A 2 39.22 31.81 -0.79
C GLN A 2 39.24 30.35 -0.32
N SER A 3 38.66 30.08 0.85
CA SER A 3 38.36 28.73 1.29
C SER A 3 37.33 28.15 0.34
N GLN A 4 37.74 27.25 -0.54
CA GLN A 4 36.81 26.41 -1.27
C GLN A 4 35.97 25.64 -0.25
N LEU A 5 34.69 26.02 -0.13
CA LEU A 5 33.68 25.27 0.60
C LEU A 5 33.47 23.93 -0.14
N SER A 6 34.34 22.96 0.13
CA SER A 6 34.16 21.58 -0.33
C SER A 6 33.13 20.90 0.58
N LEU A 7 32.15 20.22 -0.03
CA LEU A 7 31.21 19.35 0.68
C LEU A 7 31.93 18.30 1.53
N GLU A 8 33.17 17.94 1.17
CA GLU A 8 34.01 16.98 1.91
C GLU A 8 34.49 17.49 3.28
N GLY A 9 34.43 18.81 3.52
CA GLY A 9 34.85 19.45 4.77
C GLY A 9 33.71 19.73 5.75
N LEU A 10 32.46 19.40 5.41
CA LEU A 10 31.32 19.66 6.28
C LEU A 10 31.22 18.62 7.42
N PRO A 11 30.78 19.02 8.63
CA PRO A 11 30.44 18.09 9.70
C PRO A 11 29.37 17.08 9.26
N MET A 12 29.46 15.85 9.77
CA MET A 12 28.60 14.74 9.36
C MET A 12 27.13 14.97 9.73
N GLU A 13 26.87 15.80 10.73
CA GLU A 13 25.55 16.27 11.17
C GLU A 13 24.91 17.14 10.09
N VAL A 14 25.68 18.07 9.51
CA VAL A 14 25.22 18.97 8.44
C VAL A 14 24.96 18.19 7.15
N LEU A 15 25.83 17.22 6.82
CA LEU A 15 25.62 16.32 5.69
C LEU A 15 24.40 15.41 5.89
N GLY A 16 24.11 15.01 7.13
CA GLY A 16 22.92 14.25 7.49
C GLY A 16 21.62 15.04 7.27
N GLU A 17 21.61 16.32 7.64
CA GLU A 17 20.48 17.23 7.47
C GLU A 17 20.26 17.60 5.99
N ILE A 18 21.34 17.85 5.24
CA ILE A 18 21.23 18.04 3.79
C ILE A 18 20.67 16.78 3.13
N GLY A 19 21.18 15.60 3.53
CA GLY A 19 20.69 14.32 3.07
C GLY A 19 19.20 14.07 3.37
N SER A 20 18.65 14.62 4.45
CA SER A 20 17.22 14.46 4.75
C SER A 20 16.29 15.19 3.78
N HIS A 21 16.81 16.16 3.03
CA HIS A 21 16.05 16.92 2.04
C HIS A 21 16.30 16.48 0.59
N MET A 22 17.22 15.55 0.37
CA MET A 22 17.55 15.04 -0.97
C MET A 22 16.56 13.98 -1.44
N ARG A 23 16.37 13.90 -2.77
CA ARG A 23 15.56 12.82 -3.35
C ARG A 23 16.31 11.50 -3.20
N VAL A 24 15.57 10.40 -3.13
CA VAL A 24 16.14 9.04 -2.96
C VAL A 24 17.15 8.70 -4.07
N GLN A 25 16.94 9.18 -5.29
CA GLN A 25 17.86 8.97 -6.41
C GLN A 25 19.20 9.68 -6.19
N ASP A 26 19.17 10.94 -5.77
CA ASP A 26 20.37 11.73 -5.46
C ASP A 26 21.11 11.13 -4.24
N LEU A 27 20.37 10.63 -3.25
CA LEU A 27 20.95 9.88 -2.12
C LEU A 27 21.62 8.57 -2.55
N ARG A 28 21.08 7.88 -3.55
CA ARG A 28 21.72 6.67 -4.11
C ARG A 28 23.03 7.02 -4.79
N GLU A 29 23.04 8.05 -5.63
CA GLU A 29 24.25 8.52 -6.31
C GLU A 29 25.32 8.98 -5.31
N PHE A 30 24.91 9.76 -4.29
CA PHE A 30 25.78 10.14 -3.18
C PHE A 30 26.37 8.93 -2.44
N SER A 31 25.55 7.90 -2.18
CA SER A 31 25.99 6.66 -1.51
C SER A 31 26.93 5.81 -2.36
N LEU A 32 26.94 5.98 -3.68
CA LEU A 32 27.84 5.29 -4.59
C LEU A 32 29.16 6.04 -4.74
N ALA A 33 29.12 7.38 -4.66
CA ALA A 33 30.29 8.25 -4.77
C ALA A 33 31.13 8.29 -3.48
N SER A 34 30.52 8.16 -2.30
CA SER A 34 31.22 8.20 -1.01
C SER A 34 31.24 6.85 -0.29
N LYS A 35 32.43 6.41 0.13
CA LYS A 35 32.59 5.24 1.03
C LYS A 35 32.11 5.51 2.45
N ARG A 36 32.05 6.79 2.87
CA ARG A 36 31.60 7.21 4.20
C ARG A 36 30.13 7.57 4.14
N MET A 37 29.31 6.81 4.86
CA MET A 37 27.88 7.03 4.93
C MET A 37 27.51 7.41 6.36
N CYS A 38 27.12 8.68 6.57
CA CYS A 38 26.64 9.14 7.86
C CYS A 38 25.30 8.47 8.21
N GLU A 39 24.99 8.42 9.49
CA GLU A 39 23.75 7.80 9.97
C GLU A 39 22.50 8.52 9.46
N GLY A 40 22.56 9.86 9.31
CA GLY A 40 21.48 10.66 8.73
C GLY A 40 21.15 10.25 7.30
N VAL A 41 22.14 10.17 6.42
CA VAL A 41 21.97 9.71 5.02
C VAL A 41 21.48 8.26 4.98
N ALA A 42 22.05 7.37 5.80
CA ALA A 42 21.62 5.97 5.86
C ALA A 42 20.15 5.84 6.26
N ARG A 43 19.68 6.60 7.26
CA ARG A 43 18.28 6.59 7.72
C ARG A 43 17.32 7.00 6.61
N HIS A 44 17.67 7.98 5.78
CA HIS A 44 16.81 8.44 4.68
C HIS A 44 16.88 7.50 3.48
N LEU A 45 18.08 7.07 3.09
CA LEU A 45 18.30 6.18 1.96
C LEU A 45 17.70 4.78 2.17
N PHE A 46 17.81 4.24 3.38
CA PHE A 46 17.38 2.89 3.72
C PHE A 46 16.14 2.85 4.60
N HIS A 47 15.37 3.94 4.66
CA HIS A 47 14.12 3.99 5.42
C HIS A 47 13.19 2.82 5.05
N SER A 48 13.10 2.54 3.74
CA SER A 48 12.35 1.44 3.15
C SER A 48 13.25 0.57 2.27
N VAL A 49 13.19 -0.74 2.46
CA VAL A 49 13.95 -1.73 1.68
C VAL A 49 12.96 -2.72 1.08
N ILE A 50 13.05 -2.92 -0.24
CA ILE A 50 12.16 -3.82 -0.98
C ILE A 50 13.00 -4.85 -1.74
N PHE A 51 12.71 -6.13 -1.50
CA PHE A 51 13.20 -7.26 -2.28
C PHE A 51 12.10 -7.68 -3.25
N ALA A 52 12.15 -7.23 -4.51
CA ALA A 52 11.11 -7.52 -5.50
C ALA A 52 11.67 -8.27 -6.71
N GLY A 53 10.86 -9.13 -7.31
CA GLY A 53 11.20 -9.87 -8.54
C GLY A 53 10.39 -11.17 -8.66
N ASP A 54 10.70 -11.94 -9.69
CA ASP A 54 10.24 -13.34 -9.75
C ASP A 54 10.91 -14.19 -8.66
N LYS A 55 10.54 -15.48 -8.58
CA LYS A 55 11.09 -16.40 -7.57
C LYS A 55 12.62 -16.42 -7.57
N ALA A 56 13.23 -16.58 -8.74
CA ALA A 56 14.67 -16.76 -8.85
C ALA A 56 15.42 -15.47 -8.47
N GLU A 57 14.93 -14.32 -8.95
CA GLU A 57 15.49 -13.02 -8.60
C GLU A 57 15.39 -12.74 -7.10
N VAL A 58 14.24 -12.99 -6.49
CA VAL A 58 14.04 -12.76 -5.06
C VAL A 58 14.94 -13.68 -4.26
N MET A 59 14.99 -14.99 -4.58
CA MET A 59 15.89 -15.92 -3.89
C MET A 59 17.36 -15.46 -3.95
N ALA A 60 17.85 -15.07 -5.13
CA ALA A 60 19.21 -14.60 -5.30
C ALA A 60 19.49 -13.36 -4.43
N LYS A 61 18.57 -12.39 -4.42
CA LYS A 61 18.68 -11.16 -3.59
C LYS A 61 18.66 -11.47 -2.09
N LEU A 62 17.81 -12.39 -1.64
CA LEU A 62 17.71 -12.79 -0.23
C LEU A 62 18.97 -13.55 0.22
N LEU A 63 19.48 -14.47 -0.60
CA LEU A 63 20.73 -15.20 -0.33
C LEU A 63 21.94 -14.27 -0.30
N ASP A 64 22.04 -13.33 -1.24
CA ASP A 64 23.13 -12.34 -1.25
C ASP A 64 23.10 -11.48 0.02
N PHE A 65 21.91 -11.01 0.40
CA PHE A 65 21.74 -10.26 1.65
C PHE A 65 22.14 -11.10 2.86
N LEU A 66 21.58 -12.30 3.03
CA LEU A 66 21.85 -13.16 4.19
C LEU A 66 23.32 -13.58 4.28
N SER A 67 24.02 -13.77 3.17
CA SER A 67 25.44 -14.12 3.18
C SER A 67 26.38 -12.95 3.49
N ARG A 68 25.95 -11.70 3.24
CA ARG A 68 26.81 -10.51 3.35
C ARG A 68 26.43 -9.53 4.46
N HIS A 69 25.24 -9.63 5.04
CA HIS A 69 24.71 -8.63 5.98
C HIS A 69 25.56 -8.37 7.24
N GLU A 70 26.39 -9.33 7.65
CA GLU A 70 27.31 -9.18 8.80
C GLU A 70 28.68 -8.65 8.39
N ARG A 71 29.12 -8.90 7.16
CA ARG A 71 30.45 -8.51 6.65
C ARG A 71 30.46 -7.14 5.99
N SER A 72 29.31 -6.70 5.47
CA SER A 72 29.17 -5.40 4.82
C SER A 72 28.68 -4.34 5.80
N GLU A 73 29.51 -3.33 6.07
CA GLU A 73 29.13 -2.19 6.91
C GLU A 73 27.86 -1.48 6.36
N ARG A 74 27.73 -1.40 5.03
CA ARG A 74 26.56 -0.83 4.35
C ARG A 74 25.29 -1.61 4.66
N LEU A 75 25.31 -2.93 4.50
CA LEU A 75 24.14 -3.77 4.79
C LEU A 75 23.83 -3.82 6.29
N HIS A 76 24.85 -3.76 7.15
CA HIS A 76 24.67 -3.65 8.58
C HIS A 76 23.94 -2.35 8.95
N ARG A 77 24.39 -1.20 8.44
CA ARG A 77 23.74 0.10 8.65
C ARG A 77 22.30 0.10 8.11
N MET A 78 22.09 -0.41 6.89
CA MET A 78 20.76 -0.57 6.29
C MET A 78 19.81 -1.33 7.24
N LYS A 79 20.25 -2.47 7.78
CA LYS A 79 19.48 -3.31 8.70
C LYS A 79 19.08 -2.56 9.97
N VAL A 80 19.98 -1.76 10.53
CA VAL A 80 19.78 -1.02 11.79
C VAL A 80 18.80 0.14 11.61
N VAL A 81 18.91 0.88 10.50
CA VAL A 81 18.11 2.10 10.28
C VAL A 81 16.78 1.85 9.56
N CYS A 82 16.64 0.71 8.88
CA CYS A 82 15.44 0.36 8.12
C CYS A 82 14.21 0.26 9.02
N LYS A 83 13.16 0.98 8.64
CA LYS A 83 11.86 1.01 9.32
C LYS A 83 10.77 0.29 8.54
N SER A 84 10.94 0.10 7.24
CA SER A 84 10.01 -0.62 6.37
C SER A 84 10.77 -1.67 5.56
N VAL A 85 10.44 -2.94 5.75
CA VAL A 85 11.01 -4.04 4.96
C VAL A 85 9.89 -4.75 4.20
N SER A 86 10.04 -4.90 2.88
CA SER A 86 9.08 -5.62 2.06
C SER A 86 9.76 -6.67 1.21
N VAL A 87 9.14 -7.84 1.10
CA VAL A 87 9.50 -8.85 0.09
C VAL A 87 8.32 -9.12 -0.82
N VAL A 88 8.55 -8.97 -2.11
CA VAL A 88 7.54 -9.02 -3.16
C VAL A 88 7.92 -10.10 -4.17
N VAL A 89 7.25 -11.25 -4.08
CA VAL A 89 7.41 -12.33 -5.05
C VAL A 89 6.27 -12.25 -6.06
N ILE A 90 6.58 -11.87 -7.30
CA ILE A 90 5.61 -11.83 -8.39
C ILE A 90 5.62 -13.14 -9.18
N ALA A 91 4.51 -13.45 -9.84
CA ALA A 91 4.45 -14.57 -10.79
C ALA A 91 5.37 -14.29 -11.98
N GLY A 92 6.38 -15.14 -12.16
CA GLY A 92 7.29 -15.13 -13.31
C GLY A 92 6.85 -16.10 -14.39
N ALA A 93 7.62 -16.18 -15.48
CA ALA A 93 7.52 -17.31 -16.41
C ALA A 93 7.80 -18.61 -15.64
N ASP A 94 7.04 -19.66 -15.93
CA ASP A 94 7.20 -20.93 -15.24
C ASP A 94 8.50 -21.58 -15.71
N ASN A 95 9.57 -21.42 -14.92
CA ASN A 95 10.92 -21.83 -15.32
C ASN A 95 11.16 -23.34 -15.16
N GLY A 96 10.12 -24.13 -14.86
CA GLY A 96 10.20 -25.59 -14.71
C GLY A 96 11.07 -26.08 -13.54
N TYR A 97 11.53 -25.18 -12.67
CA TYR A 97 12.37 -25.50 -11.53
C TYR A 97 11.52 -25.86 -10.31
N ASP A 98 11.51 -27.14 -9.94
CA ASP A 98 10.81 -27.64 -8.74
C ASP A 98 11.71 -27.46 -7.51
N GLU A 99 11.74 -26.23 -6.99
CA GLU A 99 12.44 -25.90 -5.75
C GLU A 99 11.78 -26.61 -4.56
N ALA A 100 12.59 -27.02 -3.58
CA ALA A 100 12.08 -27.51 -2.31
C ALA A 100 11.13 -26.46 -1.68
N PRO A 101 9.90 -26.85 -1.29
CA PRO A 101 8.84 -25.90 -0.96
C PRO A 101 9.12 -25.05 0.28
N ASP A 102 10.08 -25.45 1.11
CA ASP A 102 10.44 -24.74 2.34
C ASP A 102 11.54 -23.69 2.16
N VAL A 103 12.29 -23.67 1.04
CA VAL A 103 13.50 -22.84 0.88
C VAL A 103 13.16 -21.35 0.78
N LEU A 104 12.43 -20.92 -0.25
CA LEU A 104 12.01 -19.52 -0.39
C LEU A 104 11.25 -18.99 0.84
N PRO A 105 10.25 -19.68 1.42
CA PRO A 105 9.63 -19.28 2.69
C PRO A 105 10.63 -19.07 3.84
N SER A 106 11.60 -19.97 3.99
CA SER A 106 12.63 -19.84 5.03
C SER A 106 13.52 -18.62 4.80
N LEU A 107 13.89 -18.34 3.55
CA LEU A 107 14.69 -17.17 3.18
C LEU A 107 13.94 -15.86 3.44
N LEU A 108 12.64 -15.81 3.10
CA LEU A 108 11.76 -14.67 3.36
C LEU A 108 11.74 -14.32 4.85
N LEU A 109 11.39 -15.32 5.68
CA LEU A 109 11.28 -15.15 7.12
C LEU A 109 12.63 -14.85 7.76
N SER A 110 13.70 -15.53 7.35
CA SER A 110 15.05 -15.30 7.86
C SER A 110 15.53 -13.88 7.55
N THR A 111 15.23 -13.36 6.36
CA THR A 111 15.58 -12.00 5.97
C THR A 111 14.87 -10.97 6.84
N ILE A 112 13.55 -11.13 7.04
CA ILE A 112 12.76 -10.24 7.90
C ILE A 112 13.29 -10.27 9.34
N ARG A 113 13.66 -11.44 9.87
CA ARG A 113 14.25 -11.59 11.23
C ARG A 113 15.55 -10.82 11.42
N LYS A 114 16.29 -10.53 10.34
CA LYS A 114 17.53 -9.76 10.47
C LYS A 114 17.26 -8.29 10.78
N PHE A 115 16.09 -7.75 10.49
CA PHE A 115 15.73 -6.37 10.83
C PHE A 115 15.26 -6.30 12.29
N PRO A 116 15.98 -5.60 13.19
CA PRO A 116 15.72 -5.65 14.63
C PRO A 116 14.52 -4.80 15.07
N GLN A 117 14.16 -3.74 14.32
CA GLN A 117 13.06 -2.84 14.66
C GLN A 117 12.26 -2.35 13.43
N PRO A 118 11.78 -3.27 12.57
CA PRO A 118 10.87 -2.87 11.51
C PRO A 118 9.58 -2.32 12.15
N SER A 119 9.13 -1.19 11.63
CA SER A 119 7.82 -0.60 11.93
C SER A 119 6.77 -1.02 10.89
N CYS A 120 7.22 -1.36 9.68
CA CYS A 120 6.39 -1.84 8.60
C CYS A 120 6.99 -3.13 8.01
N ILE A 121 6.16 -4.15 7.78
CA ILE A 121 6.54 -5.40 7.12
C ILE A 121 5.64 -5.64 5.92
N GLY A 122 6.23 -5.84 4.74
CA GLY A 122 5.55 -6.22 3.50
C GLY A 122 5.87 -7.65 3.09
N ILE A 123 4.85 -8.48 2.81
CA ILE A 123 5.02 -9.83 2.25
C ILE A 123 3.98 -10.06 1.15
N THR A 124 4.42 -10.24 -0.08
CA THR A 124 3.54 -10.59 -1.23
C THR A 124 3.85 -12.02 -1.66
N THR A 125 2.83 -12.90 -1.68
CA THR A 125 3.00 -14.32 -2.01
C THR A 125 2.44 -14.72 -3.36
N GLN A 126 2.11 -13.77 -4.23
CA GLN A 126 1.52 -14.02 -5.55
C GLN A 126 2.31 -15.02 -6.41
N GLY A 127 3.64 -14.97 -6.32
CA GLY A 127 4.49 -15.91 -7.03
C GLY A 127 4.61 -17.27 -6.35
N LEU A 128 4.21 -17.46 -5.09
CA LEU A 128 4.36 -18.74 -4.38
C LEU A 128 3.36 -19.78 -4.90
N ASN A 129 3.80 -21.04 -4.98
CA ASN A 129 2.87 -22.15 -5.20
C ASN A 129 2.21 -22.61 -3.88
N ALA A 130 1.15 -23.41 -3.97
CA ALA A 130 0.40 -23.85 -2.79
C ALA A 130 1.24 -24.59 -1.73
N ARG A 131 2.31 -25.31 -2.15
CA ARG A 131 3.23 -25.99 -1.23
C ARG A 131 4.09 -24.98 -0.47
N GLN A 132 4.59 -23.96 -1.15
CA GLN A 132 5.37 -22.86 -0.57
C GLN A 132 4.51 -21.99 0.37
N GLU A 133 3.26 -21.71 0.00
CA GLU A 133 2.32 -21.00 0.88
C GLU A 133 2.01 -21.80 2.16
N SER A 134 1.84 -23.11 2.04
CA SER A 134 1.66 -24.01 3.18
C SER A 134 2.91 -24.03 4.08
N ALA A 135 4.11 -24.09 3.49
CA ALA A 135 5.37 -24.01 4.20
C ALA A 135 5.52 -22.68 4.96
N LEU A 136 5.29 -21.55 4.29
CA LEU A 136 5.30 -20.22 4.90
C LEU A 136 4.34 -20.15 6.09
N SER A 137 3.11 -20.63 5.92
CA SER A 137 2.11 -20.70 6.99
C SER A 137 2.58 -21.49 8.20
N ARG A 138 3.27 -22.62 8.00
CA ARG A 138 3.77 -23.46 9.10
C ARG A 138 4.88 -22.75 9.87
N GLN A 139 5.81 -22.11 9.16
CA GLN A 139 7.00 -21.47 9.71
C GLN A 139 6.71 -20.13 10.40
N LEU A 140 5.59 -19.47 10.08
CA LEU A 140 5.15 -18.27 10.80
C LEU A 140 4.96 -18.50 12.31
N ARG A 141 4.68 -19.74 12.73
CA ARG A 141 4.60 -20.13 14.14
C ARG A 141 5.90 -19.95 14.90
N ASP A 142 7.01 -20.07 14.19
CA ASP A 142 8.36 -20.04 14.78
C ASP A 142 8.97 -18.63 14.70
N MET A 143 8.19 -17.62 14.27
CA MET A 143 8.67 -16.25 14.17
C MET A 143 8.80 -15.58 15.53
N PRO A 144 9.85 -14.76 15.75
CA PRO A 144 9.94 -13.94 16.95
C PRO A 144 8.81 -12.91 16.97
N ARG A 145 8.42 -12.48 18.17
CA ARG A 145 7.38 -11.48 18.35
C ARG A 145 7.78 -10.15 17.73
N TRP A 146 6.87 -9.56 16.96
CA TRP A 146 7.06 -8.29 16.26
C TRP A 146 6.55 -7.10 17.08
N THR A 147 7.18 -6.86 18.23
CA THR A 147 6.73 -5.84 19.19
C THR A 147 6.76 -4.41 18.69
N THR A 148 7.59 -4.11 17.67
CA THR A 148 7.73 -2.75 17.10
C THR A 148 6.92 -2.52 15.84
N VAL A 149 6.32 -3.57 15.27
CA VAL A 149 5.61 -3.48 14.00
C VAL A 149 4.28 -2.78 14.23
N ARG A 150 4.03 -1.73 13.45
CA ARG A 150 2.79 -0.93 13.49
C ARG A 150 1.96 -1.09 12.23
N SER A 151 2.60 -1.54 11.14
CA SER A 151 1.99 -1.73 9.84
C SER A 151 2.41 -3.06 9.21
N ILE A 152 1.45 -3.79 8.65
CA ILE A 152 1.72 -4.98 7.83
C ILE A 152 1.04 -4.84 6.48
N ARG A 153 1.77 -5.14 5.41
CA ARG A 153 1.29 -5.14 4.03
C ARG A 153 1.39 -6.55 3.47
N MET A 154 0.25 -7.21 3.31
CA MET A 154 0.26 -8.61 2.89
C MET A 154 -0.74 -8.90 1.78
N ASP A 155 -0.22 -9.60 0.78
CA ASP A 155 -1.00 -10.27 -0.25
C ASP A 155 -0.85 -11.76 -0.09
N VAL A 156 -1.62 -12.33 0.85
CA VAL A 156 -1.53 -13.74 1.23
C VAL A 156 -2.91 -14.37 1.35
N PRO A 157 -3.02 -15.67 1.04
CA PRO A 157 -4.20 -16.46 1.33
C PRO A 157 -4.69 -16.33 2.79
N GLN A 158 -6.01 -16.46 2.97
CA GLN A 158 -6.69 -16.31 4.26
C GLN A 158 -6.11 -17.20 5.38
N PHE A 159 -5.69 -18.43 5.07
CA PHE A 159 -5.14 -19.34 6.08
C PHE A 159 -3.78 -18.87 6.62
N ILE A 160 -2.97 -18.19 5.79
CA ILE A 160 -1.72 -17.54 6.22
C ILE A 160 -2.06 -16.37 7.12
N LEU A 161 -3.02 -15.52 6.72
CA LEU A 161 -3.47 -14.39 7.51
C LEU A 161 -3.95 -14.81 8.91
N LYS A 162 -4.72 -15.89 9.01
CA LYS A 162 -5.19 -16.45 10.29
C LYS A 162 -4.03 -16.87 11.19
N ASN A 163 -3.02 -17.53 10.63
CA ASN A 163 -1.85 -17.96 11.41
C ASN A 163 -0.96 -16.78 11.79
N LEU A 164 -0.78 -15.81 10.89
CA LEU A 164 -0.08 -14.58 11.18
C LEU A 164 -0.77 -13.79 12.32
N GLY A 165 -2.10 -13.66 12.26
CA GLY A 165 -2.98 -13.17 13.32
C GLY A 165 -2.68 -13.84 14.66
N ARG A 166 -2.82 -15.18 14.70
CA ARG A 166 -2.69 -15.98 15.91
C ARG A 166 -1.29 -16.00 16.52
N PHE A 167 -0.24 -16.05 15.70
CA PHE A 167 1.12 -16.34 16.18
C PHE A 167 2.03 -15.11 16.23
N CYS A 168 1.81 -14.13 15.35
CA CYS A 168 2.66 -12.94 15.26
C CYS A 168 1.99 -11.67 15.76
N LEU A 169 0.65 -11.62 15.72
CA LEU A 169 -0.09 -10.36 15.71
C LEU A 169 -1.01 -10.14 16.91
N ASP A 170 -1.53 -11.18 17.55
CA ASP A 170 -2.40 -11.14 18.75
C ASP A 170 -1.81 -10.33 19.93
N GLN A 171 -0.51 -10.03 19.90
CA GLN A 171 0.20 -9.29 20.96
C GLN A 171 0.78 -7.95 20.49
N VAL A 172 0.41 -7.49 19.29
CA VAL A 172 0.95 -6.27 18.67
C VAL A 172 -0.18 -5.25 18.47
N PRO A 173 -0.07 -4.03 19.03
CA PRO A 173 -1.05 -2.97 18.79
C PRO A 173 -0.81 -2.39 17.39
N LEU A 174 -1.29 -3.08 16.36
CA LEU A 174 -1.24 -2.60 14.99
C LEU A 174 -2.06 -1.33 14.84
N ARG A 175 -1.44 -0.30 14.24
CA ARG A 175 -2.15 0.92 13.85
C ARG A 175 -2.57 0.88 12.38
N GLY A 176 -1.88 0.10 11.55
CA GLY A 176 -2.17 0.00 10.12
C GLY A 176 -2.10 -1.43 9.60
N PHE A 177 -2.96 -1.76 8.64
CA PHE A 177 -2.95 -3.04 7.96
C PHE A 177 -3.33 -2.86 6.49
N ASN A 178 -2.51 -3.34 5.57
CA ASN A 178 -2.82 -3.40 4.15
C ASN A 178 -3.10 -4.85 3.78
N LEU A 179 -4.38 -5.13 3.57
CA LEU A 179 -4.96 -6.40 3.19
C LEU A 179 -5.14 -6.44 1.67
N ILE A 180 -4.64 -7.46 1.00
CA ILE A 180 -5.07 -7.81 -0.35
C ILE A 180 -5.93 -9.07 -0.21
N PRO A 181 -7.27 -8.99 -0.29
CA PRO A 181 -8.12 -10.13 0.00
C PRO A 181 -8.35 -10.99 -1.24
N PHE A 182 -8.01 -12.28 -1.13
CA PHE A 182 -8.55 -13.33 -1.99
C PHE A 182 -9.94 -13.84 -1.51
N SER A 183 -10.28 -13.63 -0.22
CA SER A 183 -11.64 -13.77 0.34
C SER A 183 -11.87 -12.72 1.42
N THR A 184 -12.82 -11.80 1.23
CA THR A 184 -12.86 -10.53 1.98
C THR A 184 -13.54 -10.64 3.36
N THR A 185 -14.57 -11.47 3.53
CA THR A 185 -15.35 -11.62 4.78
C THR A 185 -14.52 -12.21 5.90
N ALA A 186 -14.03 -13.42 5.67
CA ALA A 186 -13.34 -14.17 6.71
C ALA A 186 -11.96 -13.57 7.04
N SER A 187 -11.39 -12.77 6.14
CA SER A 187 -10.19 -11.97 6.41
C SER A 187 -10.46 -10.81 7.37
N ILE A 188 -11.59 -10.11 7.25
CA ILE A 188 -11.95 -9.01 8.16
C ILE A 188 -12.39 -9.54 9.53
N ASP A 189 -13.14 -10.65 9.61
CA ASP A 189 -13.43 -11.27 10.90
C ASP A 189 -12.13 -11.70 11.61
N THR A 190 -11.16 -12.20 10.85
CA THR A 190 -9.82 -12.52 11.38
C THR A 190 -9.13 -11.27 11.91
N ILE A 191 -9.11 -10.17 11.14
CA ILE A 191 -8.52 -8.89 11.58
C ILE A 191 -9.22 -8.37 12.83
N HIS A 192 -10.55 -8.30 12.85
CA HIS A 192 -11.32 -7.85 14.01
C HIS A 192 -11.04 -8.71 15.25
N THR A 193 -10.92 -10.03 15.07
CA THR A 193 -10.61 -10.97 16.18
C THR A 193 -9.28 -10.63 16.85
N TYR A 194 -8.24 -10.31 16.08
CA TYR A 194 -6.88 -10.09 16.59
C TYR A 194 -6.50 -8.60 16.77
N HIS A 195 -7.23 -7.66 16.15
CA HIS A 195 -6.88 -6.24 16.08
C HIS A 195 -8.08 -5.31 16.25
N ARG A 196 -8.69 -5.33 17.44
CA ARG A 196 -9.78 -4.41 17.79
C ARG A 196 -9.40 -2.93 17.75
N GLY A 197 -8.11 -2.61 17.89
CA GLY A 197 -7.58 -1.23 17.85
C GLY A 197 -7.03 -0.78 16.49
N LEU A 198 -7.39 -1.46 15.40
CA LEU A 198 -6.90 -1.11 14.07
C LEU A 198 -7.44 0.25 13.61
N LYS A 199 -6.54 1.22 13.41
CA LYS A 199 -6.90 2.58 12.98
C LYS A 199 -6.87 2.78 11.47
N ASN A 200 -6.01 2.07 10.75
CA ASN A 200 -5.83 2.28 9.31
C ASN A 200 -5.94 0.95 8.57
N LEU A 201 -6.85 0.87 7.60
CA LEU A 201 -7.02 -0.31 6.76
C LEU A 201 -6.83 0.08 5.29
N ARG A 202 -6.01 -0.66 4.57
CA ARG A 202 -6.02 -0.64 3.11
C ARG A 202 -6.50 -1.98 2.60
N VAL A 203 -7.37 -1.95 1.61
CA VAL A 203 -7.89 -3.11 0.94
C VAL A 203 -7.54 -3.01 -0.55
N ALA A 204 -6.71 -3.93 -1.03
CA ALA A 204 -6.29 -3.95 -2.42
C ALA A 204 -7.14 -4.92 -3.24
N TYR A 205 -7.72 -4.45 -4.34
CA TYR A 205 -8.64 -5.16 -5.22
C TYR A 205 -8.08 -5.23 -6.64
N ARG A 206 -8.56 -6.16 -7.48
CA ARG A 206 -8.19 -6.15 -8.91
C ARG A 206 -8.94 -5.04 -9.63
N THR A 207 -10.24 -4.92 -9.37
CA THR A 207 -11.08 -3.80 -9.81
C THR A 207 -11.74 -3.11 -8.63
N PRO A 208 -11.15 -2.03 -8.07
CA PRO A 208 -11.58 -1.50 -6.78
C PRO A 208 -13.07 -1.20 -6.71
N LEU A 209 -13.64 -0.39 -7.60
CA LEU A 209 -15.05 -0.01 -7.49
C LEU A 209 -16.03 -1.18 -7.55
N PHE A 210 -15.82 -2.16 -8.42
CA PHE A 210 -16.75 -3.29 -8.56
C PHE A 210 -16.58 -4.32 -7.45
N GLU A 211 -15.35 -4.53 -7.00
CA GLU A 211 -15.07 -5.45 -5.90
C GLU A 211 -15.52 -4.86 -4.57
N ILE A 212 -15.37 -3.55 -4.36
CA ILE A 212 -15.96 -2.87 -3.19
C ILE A 212 -17.49 -3.01 -3.21
N VAL A 213 -18.16 -2.89 -4.37
CA VAL A 213 -19.62 -3.06 -4.44
C VAL A 213 -20.02 -4.50 -4.14
N ASN A 214 -19.34 -5.49 -4.72
CA ASN A 214 -19.60 -6.89 -4.38
C ASN A 214 -19.37 -7.17 -2.89
N PHE A 215 -18.40 -6.49 -2.30
CA PHE A 215 -18.09 -6.50 -0.87
C PHE A 215 -19.15 -5.78 -0.04
N SER A 216 -19.84 -4.76 -0.57
CA SER A 216 -20.82 -3.97 0.19
C SER A 216 -22.28 -4.41 0.00
N THR A 217 -22.65 -5.07 -1.10
CA THR A 217 -24.08 -5.27 -1.47
C THR A 217 -24.58 -6.73 -1.56
N GLY A 218 -23.89 -7.73 -0.99
CA GLY A 218 -24.62 -8.95 -0.59
C GLY A 218 -24.17 -10.34 -1.06
N ASN A 219 -22.95 -10.54 -1.59
CA ASN A 219 -22.38 -11.90 -1.69
C ASN A 219 -21.24 -12.16 -0.70
N LEU A 220 -20.70 -11.11 -0.08
CA LEU A 220 -19.72 -11.17 0.99
C LEU A 220 -20.07 -10.04 1.97
N PHE A 221 -20.87 -10.32 3.00
CA PHE A 221 -21.20 -9.38 4.07
C PHE A 221 -19.94 -9.07 4.88
N VAL A 222 -19.13 -8.13 4.43
CA VAL A 222 -17.99 -7.68 5.21
C VAL A 222 -18.37 -6.44 5.97
N ASP A 223 -18.69 -6.67 7.23
CA ASP A 223 -19.08 -5.65 8.18
C ASP A 223 -17.84 -4.87 8.62
N VAL A 224 -17.39 -3.91 7.79
CA VAL A 224 -16.32 -2.97 8.14
C VAL A 224 -16.67 -2.21 9.42
N ALA A 225 -17.96 -2.07 9.75
CA ALA A 225 -18.41 -1.47 11.00
C ALA A 225 -18.00 -2.29 12.24
N LYS A 226 -17.62 -3.58 12.11
CA LYS A 226 -16.97 -4.31 13.20
C LYS A 226 -15.61 -3.72 13.60
N LEU A 227 -14.93 -3.00 12.71
CA LEU A 227 -13.67 -2.33 13.02
C LEU A 227 -13.95 -0.98 13.68
N THR A 228 -14.34 -1.01 14.95
CA THR A 228 -14.89 0.15 15.67
C THR A 228 -13.91 1.33 15.78
N GLU A 229 -12.60 1.08 15.84
CA GLU A 229 -11.56 2.11 15.99
C GLU A 229 -10.98 2.59 14.65
N LEU A 230 -11.60 2.23 13.52
CA LEU A 230 -11.06 2.52 12.20
C LEU A 230 -11.18 4.02 11.87
N GLU A 231 -10.04 4.69 11.74
CA GLU A 231 -9.91 6.11 11.40
C GLU A 231 -9.76 6.33 9.88
N THR A 232 -9.05 5.43 9.20
CA THR A 232 -8.75 5.55 7.76
C THR A 232 -9.00 4.26 7.01
N ILE A 233 -9.67 4.36 5.86
CA ILE A 233 -9.79 3.25 4.91
C ILE A 233 -9.36 3.64 3.50
N VAL A 234 -8.54 2.78 2.88
CA VAL A 234 -8.08 2.96 1.51
C VAL A 234 -8.48 1.76 0.67
N PHE A 235 -9.25 1.98 -0.38
CA PHE A 235 -9.57 0.95 -1.36
C PHE A 235 -8.78 1.22 -2.64
N GLY A 236 -7.91 0.29 -3.05
CA GLY A 236 -7.08 0.54 -4.23
C GLY A 236 -6.69 -0.68 -5.02
N SER A 237 -6.05 -0.47 -6.17
CA SER A 237 -5.65 -1.59 -7.04
C SER A 237 -4.41 -2.30 -6.49
N THR A 238 -4.27 -3.60 -6.75
CA THR A 238 -2.98 -4.31 -6.70
C THR A 238 -2.06 -3.77 -7.81
N ASP A 239 -0.74 -3.69 -7.55
CA ASP A 239 0.32 -3.17 -8.45
C ASP A 239 0.59 -4.06 -9.69
N HIS A 240 -0.40 -4.84 -10.14
CA HIS A 240 -0.19 -5.86 -11.16
C HIS A 240 -0.08 -5.30 -12.58
N PRO A 241 0.93 -5.74 -13.35
CA PRO A 241 1.04 -5.44 -14.76
C PRO A 241 0.06 -6.31 -15.56
N ARG A 242 -0.69 -5.65 -16.44
CA ARG A 242 -1.11 -6.19 -17.75
C ARG A 242 -2.13 -7.33 -17.84
N GLU A 243 -2.72 -7.84 -16.77
CA GLU A 243 -4.01 -8.52 -16.97
C GLU A 243 -5.07 -7.47 -17.29
N ILE A 244 -5.27 -7.29 -18.60
CA ILE A 244 -6.38 -6.56 -19.21
C ILE A 244 -7.65 -7.17 -18.63
N LEU A 245 -8.10 -6.66 -17.49
CA LEU A 245 -9.39 -7.00 -16.96
C LEU A 245 -10.38 -6.55 -18.03
N ARG A 246 -10.97 -7.54 -18.70
CA ARG A 246 -12.23 -7.42 -19.45
C ARG A 246 -13.37 -7.15 -18.44
N SER A 247 -13.13 -6.27 -17.46
CA SER A 247 -13.99 -6.03 -16.32
C SER A 247 -15.28 -5.38 -16.78
N ARG A 248 -16.37 -5.78 -16.13
CA ARG A 248 -17.67 -5.10 -16.10
C ARG A 248 -17.43 -3.60 -16.19
N SER A 249 -17.96 -2.99 -17.23
CA SER A 249 -17.67 -1.59 -17.49
C SER A 249 -18.73 -0.70 -16.87
N ILE A 250 -18.32 0.43 -16.31
CA ILE A 250 -19.20 1.51 -15.91
C ILE A 250 -19.67 2.18 -17.20
N THR A 251 -20.95 2.03 -17.50
CA THR A 251 -21.58 2.51 -18.75
C THR A 251 -22.00 3.98 -18.69
N SER A 252 -22.01 4.61 -17.51
CA SER A 252 -22.31 6.04 -17.37
C SER A 252 -21.72 6.68 -16.10
N PRO A 253 -21.48 8.02 -16.08
CA PRO A 253 -21.08 8.75 -14.87
C PRO A 253 -22.08 8.62 -13.71
N ALA A 254 -23.37 8.48 -14.00
CA ALA A 254 -24.41 8.32 -12.98
C ALA A 254 -24.25 7.00 -12.22
N ARG A 255 -23.84 5.93 -12.90
CA ARG A 255 -23.57 4.64 -12.26
C ARG A 255 -22.39 4.72 -11.30
N LEU A 256 -21.36 5.50 -11.63
CA LEU A 256 -20.22 5.73 -10.74
C LEU A 256 -20.65 6.42 -9.44
N LYS A 257 -21.49 7.46 -9.53
CA LYS A 257 -22.10 8.09 -8.36
C LYS A 257 -22.87 7.08 -7.49
N GLN A 258 -23.72 6.25 -8.10
CA GLN A 258 -24.48 5.22 -7.37
C GLN A 258 -23.56 4.25 -6.63
N ILE A 259 -22.47 3.81 -7.27
CA ILE A 259 -21.47 2.94 -6.65
C ILE A 259 -20.87 3.59 -5.40
N VAL A 260 -20.42 4.84 -5.53
CA VAL A 260 -19.82 5.58 -4.39
C VAL A 260 -20.83 5.73 -3.24
N LEU A 261 -22.11 5.96 -3.55
CA LEU A 261 -23.15 6.04 -2.52
C LEU A 261 -23.39 4.69 -1.83
N MET A 262 -23.44 3.59 -2.56
CA MET A 262 -23.55 2.24 -1.96
C MET A 262 -22.36 1.93 -1.05
N ILE A 263 -21.18 2.48 -1.33
CA ILE A 263 -20.01 2.35 -0.44
C ILE A 263 -20.22 3.16 0.84
N ALA A 264 -20.70 4.40 0.73
CA ALA A 264 -21.02 5.21 1.91
C ALA A 264 -22.12 4.58 2.77
N ASP A 265 -23.15 4.00 2.16
CA ASP A 265 -24.22 3.27 2.85
C ASP A 265 -23.65 2.10 3.68
N ALA A 266 -22.64 1.39 3.14
CA ALA A 266 -22.02 0.27 3.83
C ALA A 266 -21.03 0.66 4.94
N LEU A 267 -20.60 1.93 4.96
CA LEU A 267 -19.72 2.48 6.01
C LEU A 267 -20.52 3.30 7.04
N GLU A 268 -21.83 3.42 6.85
CA GLU A 268 -22.75 4.08 7.78
C GLU A 268 -22.70 3.37 9.14
N GLY A 269 -22.46 4.13 10.22
CA GLY A 269 -22.22 3.58 11.56
C GLY A 269 -20.73 3.42 11.95
N SER A 270 -19.78 3.76 11.06
CA SER A 270 -18.36 3.82 11.42
C SER A 270 -18.02 5.15 12.11
N ASP A 271 -18.22 5.23 13.43
CA ASP A 271 -18.15 6.49 14.19
C ASP A 271 -16.77 7.13 14.19
N HIS A 272 -15.69 6.34 14.13
CA HIS A 272 -14.32 6.83 14.16
C HIS A 272 -13.74 7.13 12.79
N LEU A 273 -14.47 6.86 11.70
CA LEU A 273 -13.95 6.97 10.35
C LEU A 273 -13.80 8.43 9.91
N GLN A 274 -12.56 8.86 9.76
CA GLN A 274 -12.19 10.24 9.43
C GLN A 274 -11.76 10.39 7.97
N SER A 275 -11.20 9.34 7.35
CA SER A 275 -10.66 9.41 6.00
C SER A 275 -11.00 8.18 5.14
N ILE A 276 -11.44 8.42 3.91
CA ILE A 276 -11.72 7.38 2.91
C ILE A 276 -11.01 7.74 1.61
N SER A 277 -10.29 6.78 1.03
CA SER A 277 -9.74 6.89 -0.33
C SER A 277 -10.18 5.73 -1.20
N ILE A 278 -10.65 6.00 -2.42
CA ILE A 278 -11.06 5.00 -3.40
C ILE A 278 -10.31 5.26 -4.70
N TYR A 279 -9.46 4.33 -5.11
CA TYR A 279 -8.77 4.38 -6.39
C TYR A 279 -9.58 3.66 -7.44
N PHE A 280 -9.72 4.23 -8.63
CA PHE A 280 -10.39 3.58 -9.74
C PHE A 280 -9.63 3.77 -11.05
N ARG A 281 -9.65 2.73 -11.90
CA ARG A 281 -8.92 2.73 -13.17
C ARG A 281 -9.76 3.35 -14.28
N THR A 282 -9.14 4.16 -15.14
CA THR A 282 -9.85 4.80 -16.27
C THR A 282 -10.48 3.82 -17.25
N ASN A 283 -9.84 2.66 -17.45
CA ASN A 283 -10.28 1.62 -18.38
C ASN A 283 -11.62 0.94 -18.03
N ILE A 284 -12.12 1.13 -16.81
CA ILE A 284 -13.44 0.61 -16.41
C ILE A 284 -14.59 1.44 -17.00
N MET A 285 -14.33 2.65 -17.51
CA MET A 285 -15.35 3.54 -18.05
C MET A 285 -15.59 3.27 -19.55
N SER A 286 -16.54 2.39 -19.89
CA SER A 286 -16.77 1.97 -21.29
C SER A 286 -17.23 3.10 -22.21
N TRP A 287 -17.95 4.07 -21.68
CA TRP A 287 -18.42 5.25 -22.43
C TRP A 287 -17.29 6.23 -22.80
N ILE A 288 -16.07 6.02 -22.28
CA ILE A 288 -14.84 6.76 -22.61
C ILE A 288 -13.85 5.89 -23.39
N ARG A 289 -13.87 4.57 -23.13
CA ARG A 289 -12.85 3.61 -23.60
C ARG A 289 -12.60 3.60 -25.11
N ASN A 290 -13.55 4.02 -25.91
CA ASN A 290 -13.47 4.02 -27.38
C ASN A 290 -13.15 5.38 -28.00
N GLN A 291 -12.88 6.42 -27.21
CA GLN A 291 -12.61 7.76 -27.73
C GLN A 291 -11.41 8.38 -27.00
N ALA A 292 -10.21 8.19 -27.55
CA ALA A 292 -8.94 8.66 -27.02
C ALA A 292 -8.87 10.19 -26.75
N SER A 293 -9.85 10.95 -27.26
CA SER A 293 -9.97 12.40 -27.14
C SER A 293 -11.08 12.88 -26.17
N THR A 294 -11.63 12.03 -25.30
CA THR A 294 -12.84 12.40 -24.52
C THR A 294 -12.64 12.96 -23.13
N LEU A 295 -11.46 12.84 -22.52
CA LEU A 295 -11.22 13.30 -21.14
C LEU A 295 -10.20 14.44 -21.02
N TRP A 296 -9.98 15.21 -22.09
CA TRP A 296 -9.18 16.43 -21.97
C TRP A 296 -9.81 17.39 -20.95
N PRO A 297 -8.99 18.14 -20.19
CA PRO A 297 -9.49 19.22 -19.36
C PRO A 297 -10.45 20.11 -20.16
N GLY A 298 -11.67 20.32 -19.63
CA GLY A 298 -12.70 21.14 -20.28
C GLY A 298 -13.60 20.43 -21.30
N SER A 299 -13.37 19.15 -21.65
CA SER A 299 -14.28 18.43 -22.56
C SER A 299 -15.68 18.25 -21.92
N PRO A 300 -16.79 18.22 -22.71
CA PRO A 300 -18.13 18.00 -22.16
C PRO A 300 -18.25 16.71 -21.33
N ASN A 301 -17.56 15.66 -21.74
CA ASN A 301 -17.51 14.38 -21.04
C ASN A 301 -16.74 14.46 -19.72
N ARG A 302 -15.61 15.20 -19.68
CA ARG A 302 -14.85 15.45 -18.45
C ARG A 302 -15.64 16.31 -17.46
N VAL A 303 -16.27 17.38 -17.94
CA VAL A 303 -17.13 18.25 -17.12
C VAL A 303 -18.29 17.43 -16.54
N ARG A 304 -18.95 16.60 -17.37
CA ARG A 304 -20.02 15.71 -16.91
C ARG A 304 -19.55 14.72 -15.85
N LEU A 305 -18.38 14.10 -16.03
CA LEU A 305 -17.78 13.20 -15.04
C LEU A 305 -17.51 13.94 -13.72
N ASN A 306 -16.78 15.06 -13.79
CA ASN A 306 -16.42 15.88 -12.64
C ASN A 306 -17.65 16.31 -11.84
N ASN A 307 -18.73 16.71 -12.52
CA ASN A 307 -19.99 17.09 -11.88
C ASN A 307 -20.63 15.91 -11.12
N HIS A 308 -20.61 14.70 -11.68
CA HIS A 308 -21.13 13.51 -10.98
C HIS A 308 -20.27 13.11 -9.79
N LEU A 309 -18.94 13.20 -9.94
CA LEU A 309 -17.99 12.89 -8.88
C LEU A 309 -18.08 13.90 -7.73
N ALA A 310 -18.14 15.20 -8.02
CA ALA A 310 -18.37 16.23 -7.01
C ALA A 310 -19.70 16.03 -6.26
N ARG A 311 -20.77 15.66 -6.98
CA ARG A 311 -22.07 15.32 -6.35
C ARG A 311 -21.98 14.05 -5.50
N ALA A 312 -21.18 13.06 -5.91
CA ALA A 312 -20.94 11.86 -5.12
C ALA A 312 -20.19 12.21 -3.83
N THR A 313 -19.06 12.91 -3.94
CA THR A 313 -18.25 13.38 -2.79
C THR A 313 -19.08 14.17 -1.79
N ARG A 314 -19.92 15.10 -2.26
CA ARG A 314 -20.82 15.86 -1.38
C ARG A 314 -21.76 14.95 -0.61
N ALA A 315 -22.45 14.06 -1.32
CA ALA A 315 -23.43 13.17 -0.70
C ALA A 315 -22.78 12.18 0.27
N VAL A 316 -21.53 11.73 0.01
CA VAL A 316 -20.75 10.94 0.97
C VAL A 316 -20.49 11.74 2.25
N GLY A 317 -20.03 12.99 2.14
CA GLY A 317 -19.75 13.82 3.32
C GLY A 317 -21.00 14.27 4.08
N GLU A 318 -22.15 14.37 3.43
CA GLU A 318 -23.45 14.59 4.09
C GLU A 318 -23.89 13.37 4.90
N LYS A 319 -23.67 12.17 4.35
CA LYS A 319 -24.02 10.89 5.00
C LYS A 319 -23.05 10.52 6.14
N LEU A 320 -21.75 10.64 5.91
CA LEU A 320 -20.71 10.31 6.88
C LEU A 320 -20.25 11.58 7.60
N GLN A 321 -20.94 11.95 8.68
CA GLN A 321 -20.73 13.24 9.35
C GLN A 321 -19.34 13.41 9.98
N ASN A 322 -18.75 12.31 10.49
CA ASN A 322 -17.42 12.31 11.10
C ASN A 322 -16.28 12.35 10.07
N LEU A 323 -16.61 12.17 8.78
CA LEU A 323 -15.65 12.17 7.70
C LEU A 323 -15.04 13.56 7.53
N GLN A 324 -13.72 13.62 7.73
CA GLN A 324 -12.92 14.82 7.52
C GLN A 324 -12.42 14.89 6.08
N GLN A 325 -12.14 13.74 5.47
CA GLN A 325 -11.50 13.65 4.16
C GLN A 325 -12.09 12.51 3.30
N PHE A 326 -12.34 12.80 2.02
CA PHE A 326 -12.78 11.83 1.03
C PHE A 326 -12.04 12.03 -0.28
N CYS A 327 -11.42 10.97 -0.79
CA CYS A 327 -10.66 10.99 -2.04
C CYS A 327 -11.20 9.96 -3.03
N LEU A 328 -11.52 10.41 -4.24
CA LEU A 328 -11.68 9.53 -5.41
C LEU A 328 -10.49 9.75 -6.34
N VAL A 329 -9.64 8.74 -6.45
CA VAL A 329 -8.37 8.81 -7.18
C VAL A 329 -8.51 8.08 -8.51
N GLU A 330 -8.44 8.84 -9.60
CA GLU A 330 -8.38 8.30 -10.95
C GLU A 330 -6.95 7.87 -11.26
N VAL A 331 -6.76 6.60 -11.57
CA VAL A 331 -5.47 6.05 -12.03
C VAL A 331 -5.60 5.53 -13.46
N ASP A 332 -4.53 5.71 -14.22
CA ASP A 332 -4.45 5.13 -15.57
C ASP A 332 -4.04 3.64 -15.53
N PRO A 333 -4.00 2.95 -16.69
CA PRO A 333 -3.59 1.55 -16.76
C PRO A 333 -2.15 1.30 -16.27
N ASP A 334 -1.30 2.32 -16.27
CA ASP A 334 0.10 2.27 -15.84
C ASP A 334 0.27 2.68 -14.36
N ASN A 335 -0.85 2.73 -13.61
CA ASN A 335 -0.93 3.14 -12.20
C ASN A 335 -0.47 4.57 -11.92
N VAL A 336 -0.42 5.43 -12.93
CA VAL A 336 -0.16 6.86 -12.75
C VAL A 336 -1.44 7.54 -12.30
N ILE A 337 -1.37 8.27 -11.18
CA ILE A 337 -2.47 9.13 -10.73
C ILE A 337 -2.72 10.19 -11.79
N ARG A 338 -3.96 10.30 -12.26
CA ARG A 338 -4.37 11.29 -13.27
C ARG A 338 -5.11 12.45 -12.66
N THR A 339 -6.01 12.19 -11.72
CA THR A 339 -6.79 13.22 -11.06
C THR A 339 -7.27 12.73 -9.71
N ILE A 340 -7.35 13.64 -8.75
CA ILE A 340 -7.91 13.40 -7.42
C ILE A 340 -9.13 14.29 -7.27
N HIS A 341 -10.30 13.69 -7.02
CA HIS A 341 -11.47 14.42 -6.54
C HIS A 341 -11.43 14.37 -5.02
N TYR A 342 -11.16 15.53 -4.43
CA TYR A 342 -10.91 15.64 -2.99
C TYR A 342 -12.06 16.39 -2.33
N GLY A 343 -12.58 15.82 -1.25
CA GLY A 343 -13.52 16.45 -0.35
C GLY A 343 -12.86 16.60 1.01
N ARG A 344 -12.79 17.84 1.53
CA ARG A 344 -12.26 18.14 2.86
C ARG A 344 -13.28 18.91 3.67
N ARG A 345 -13.48 18.50 4.92
CA ARG A 345 -14.30 19.26 5.86
C ARG A 345 -13.47 20.45 6.40
N VAL A 346 -14.00 21.65 6.22
CA VAL A 346 -13.43 22.91 6.68
C VAL A 346 -14.57 23.70 7.33
N GLU A 347 -14.42 24.05 8.60
CA GLU A 347 -15.44 24.81 9.38
C GLU A 347 -16.83 24.15 9.34
N GLY A 348 -16.88 22.82 9.39
CA GLY A 348 -18.14 22.05 9.36
C GLY A 348 -18.74 21.88 7.96
N SER A 349 -18.22 22.56 6.92
CA SER A 349 -18.66 22.42 5.53
C SER A 349 -17.71 21.53 4.72
N LEU A 350 -18.25 20.70 3.82
CA LEU A 350 -17.41 19.89 2.92
C LEU A 350 -17.02 20.72 1.68
N GLN A 351 -15.76 21.14 1.61
CA GLN A 351 -15.16 21.78 0.44
C GLN A 351 -14.68 20.71 -0.54
N ILE A 352 -14.88 20.95 -1.85
CA ILE A 352 -14.53 19.99 -2.90
C ILE A 352 -13.54 20.63 -3.86
N SER A 353 -12.39 19.98 -4.06
CA SER A 353 -11.37 20.34 -5.05
C SER A 353 -11.15 19.21 -6.06
N ILE A 354 -10.60 19.58 -7.21
CA ILE A 354 -10.10 18.63 -8.21
C ILE A 354 -8.62 18.92 -8.38
N GLU A 355 -7.78 17.96 -8.05
CA GLU A 355 -6.33 18.14 -7.98
C GLU A 355 -5.63 17.33 -9.06
N SER A 356 -4.58 17.96 -9.63
CA SER A 356 -3.70 17.35 -10.62
C SER A 356 -2.61 16.51 -9.94
N PRO A 357 -1.97 15.57 -10.66
CA PRO A 357 -0.88 14.76 -10.12
C PRO A 357 0.29 15.67 -9.76
N GLY A 358 0.70 15.67 -8.48
CA GLY A 358 1.82 16.49 -7.99
C GLY A 358 1.52 17.32 -6.74
N PHE A 359 0.26 17.42 -6.32
CA PHE A 359 -0.07 17.94 -4.98
C PHE A 359 0.18 16.85 -3.94
N ASN A 360 1.34 16.94 -3.27
CA ASN A 360 1.72 16.04 -2.18
C ASN A 360 0.99 16.33 -0.86
N ASP A 361 0.21 17.42 -0.79
CA ASP A 361 -0.46 17.88 0.45
C ASP A 361 -1.86 17.27 0.67
N ALA A 362 -2.35 16.40 -0.22
CA ALA A 362 -3.70 15.82 -0.13
C ALA A 362 -3.90 14.81 1.03
N PHE A 363 -2.86 14.31 1.71
CA PHE A 363 -2.87 13.37 2.86
C PHE A 363 -3.58 12.00 2.68
N PRO A 364 -3.16 10.97 3.44
CA PRO A 364 -1.97 10.21 3.13
C PRO A 364 -2.17 9.31 1.87
N ILE A 365 -1.41 9.61 0.83
CA ILE A 365 -0.79 8.55 -0.01
C ILE A 365 0.15 7.67 0.87
N GLY A 366 0.39 8.08 2.13
CA GLY A 366 1.18 7.45 3.19
C GLY A 366 0.61 6.19 3.85
N ILE A 367 0.20 5.21 3.05
CA ILE A 367 0.75 3.87 3.27
C ILE A 367 1.77 3.73 2.15
N THR A 368 2.96 4.29 2.39
CA THR A 368 4.04 4.43 1.42
C THR A 368 4.33 3.11 0.68
N PHE A 369 4.74 3.26 -0.58
CA PHE A 369 5.10 2.20 -1.52
C PHE A 369 6.17 1.25 -0.99
#